data_AF-A0A075JV05-F1
#
_entry.id   AF-A0A075JV05-F1
#
_cell.length_a   1.000
_cell.length_b   1.000
_cell.length_c   1.000
_cell.angle_alpha   90.00
_cell.angle_beta   90.00
_cell.angle_gamma   90.00
#
_symmetry.space_group_name_H-M   'P 1'
#
loop_
_entity.id
_entity.type
_entity.pdbx_description
1 polymer ?
#
loop_
_entity_poly.entity_id
_entity_poly.type
_entity_poly.pdbx_seq_one_letter_code
_entity_poly.pdbx_strand_id
1 'polypeptide(L)'
;MILNLNKTESAVLLFHMAMMRKSARNTFKRNKQGNSKEMLSSFDEIKNSLEEFMENQDEQAEEEKKKYEFHYNINEIIMLNGFIGSYTEKLEKTLSAAGQIVEEDRKQIDCLLTIKDRTGKLLNA
;
A
#
# COMPACT_ATOMS: atom_id res chain seq x y z
N MET A 1 1.18 13.29 8.66
CA MET A 1 1.46 13.42 7.21
C MET A 1 0.18 13.07 6.46
N ILE A 2 -0.14 13.79 5.39
CA ILE A 2 -1.40 13.61 4.66
C ILE A 2 -1.11 12.90 3.34
N LEU A 3 -1.67 11.70 3.16
CA LEU A 3 -1.63 10.96 1.92
C LEU A 3 -2.99 11.03 1.22
N ASN A 4 -2.99 11.57 0.00
CA ASN A 4 -4.19 11.70 -0.82
C ASN A 4 -4.34 10.52 -1.77
N LEU A 5 -5.41 9.74 -1.60
CA LEU A 5 -5.74 8.58 -2.44
C LEU A 5 -7.16 8.69 -2.99
N ASN A 6 -7.42 8.20 -4.20
CA ASN A 6 -8.80 7.96 -4.65
C ASN A 6 -9.28 6.55 -4.26
N LYS A 7 -10.57 6.28 -4.48
CA LYS A 7 -11.18 4.98 -4.15
C LYS A 7 -10.43 3.80 -4.79
N THR A 8 -10.05 3.91 -6.06
CA THR A 8 -9.32 2.86 -6.78
C THR A 8 -7.93 2.61 -6.18
N GLU A 9 -7.17 3.66 -5.89
CA GLU A 9 -5.87 3.58 -5.24
C GLU A 9 -5.98 2.93 -3.85
N SER A 10 -6.97 3.34 -3.05
CA SER A 10 -7.24 2.76 -1.73
C SER A 10 -7.60 1.29 -1.82
N ALA A 11 -8.46 0.90 -2.76
CA ALA A 11 -8.88 -0.49 -2.96
C ALA A 11 -7.72 -1.39 -3.41
N VAL A 12 -6.91 -0.94 -4.38
CA VAL A 12 -5.72 -1.67 -4.84
C VAL A 12 -4.73 -1.85 -3.69
N LEU A 13 -4.44 -0.78 -2.94
CA LEU A 13 -3.53 -0.86 -1.81
C LEU A 13 -4.05 -1.83 -0.73
N LEU A 14 -5.32 -1.72 -0.36
CA LEU A 14 -5.96 -2.59 0.62
C LEU A 14 -5.89 -4.06 0.19
N PHE A 15 -6.26 -4.36 -1.06
CA PHE A 15 -6.23 -5.71 -1.60
C PHE A 15 -4.85 -6.36 -1.45
N HIS A 16 -3.79 -5.66 -1.88
CA HIS A 16 -2.43 -6.18 -1.79
C HIS A 16 -1.96 -6.29 -0.33
N MET A 17 -2.29 -5.33 0.53
CA MET A 17 -1.95 -5.42 1.96
C MET A 17 -2.64 -6.61 2.64
N ALA A 18 -3.93 -6.84 2.36
CA ALA A 18 -4.68 -7.97 2.90
C ALA A 18 -4.04 -9.31 2.51
N MET A 19 -3.67 -9.47 1.23
CA MET A 19 -3.01 -10.68 0.73
C MET A 19 -1.60 -10.87 1.32
N MET A 20 -0.89 -9.77 1.59
CA MET A 20 0.52 -9.81 1.97
C MET A 20 0.77 -9.86 3.47
N ARG A 21 -0.22 -9.73 4.34
CA ARG A 21 -0.02 -9.65 5.81
C ARG A 21 0.91 -10.74 6.37
N LYS A 22 0.71 -12.01 5.98
CA LYS A 22 1.57 -13.14 6.43
C LYS A 22 3.01 -13.00 5.94
N SER A 23 3.20 -12.58 4.69
CA SER A 23 4.51 -12.38 4.07
C SER A 23 5.22 -11.13 4.60
N ALA A 24 4.47 -10.05 4.83
CA ALA A 24 4.93 -8.81 5.46
C ALA A 24 5.46 -9.08 6.87
N ARG A 25 4.70 -9.81 7.71
CA ARG A 25 5.15 -10.25 9.04
C ARG A 25 6.49 -10.99 8.99
N ASN A 26 6.66 -11.92 8.05
CA ASN A 26 7.91 -12.67 7.90
C ASN A 26 9.06 -11.79 7.41
N THR A 27 8.78 -10.84 6.51
CA THR A 27 9.76 -9.88 5.99
C THR A 27 10.25 -8.96 7.11
N PHE A 28 9.32 -8.38 7.89
CA PHE A 28 9.67 -7.49 9.00
C PHE A 28 10.45 -8.19 10.11
N LYS A 29 10.14 -9.47 10.40
CA LYS A 29 10.92 -10.27 11.36
C LYS A 29 12.35 -10.55 10.90
N ARG A 30 12.60 -10.67 9.59
CA ARG A 30 13.92 -10.96 9.02
C ARG A 30 14.80 -9.71 8.96
N ASN A 31 14.23 -8.53 8.84
CA ASN A 31 14.96 -7.27 8.95
C ASN A 31 15.38 -7.05 10.42
N LYS A 32 16.67 -7.27 10.71
CA LYS A 32 17.29 -7.26 12.04
C LYS A 32 17.35 -5.88 12.74
N GLN A 33 16.61 -4.88 12.27
CA GLN A 33 16.66 -3.50 12.79
C GLN A 33 15.79 -3.26 14.05
N GLY A 34 15.31 -4.30 14.74
CA GLY A 34 14.61 -4.17 16.02
C GLY A 34 13.17 -3.64 15.96
N ASN A 35 12.78 -2.94 14.91
CA ASN A 35 11.45 -2.30 14.79
C ASN A 35 10.37 -3.18 14.13
N SER A 36 10.53 -4.51 14.12
CA SER A 36 9.60 -5.41 13.43
C SER A 36 8.16 -5.35 13.98
N LYS A 37 8.01 -5.07 15.29
CA LYS A 37 6.70 -4.95 15.95
C LYS A 37 6.00 -3.66 15.55
N GLU A 38 6.74 -2.56 15.53
CA GLU A 38 6.24 -1.24 15.14
C GLU A 38 5.85 -1.22 13.65
N MET A 39 6.70 -1.75 12.76
CA MET A 39 6.38 -1.88 11.34
C MET A 39 5.13 -2.74 11.08
N LEU A 40 4.94 -3.81 11.84
CA LEU A 40 3.73 -4.62 11.74
C LEU A 40 2.51 -3.89 12.29
N SER A 41 2.65 -3.11 13.37
CA SER A 41 1.56 -2.26 13.89
C SER A 41 1.14 -1.24 12.84
N SER A 42 2.09 -0.50 12.27
CA SER A 42 1.81 0.47 11.21
C SER A 42 1.19 -0.17 9.96
N PHE A 43 1.60 -1.39 9.62
CA PHE A 43 0.97 -2.16 8.54
C PHE A 43 -0.50 -2.44 8.82
N ASP A 44 -0.79 -2.86 10.05
CA ASP A 44 -2.13 -3.21 10.49
C ASP A 44 -3.01 -1.95 10.64
N GLU A 45 -2.46 -0.85 11.16
CA GLU A 45 -3.12 0.46 11.28
C GLU A 45 -3.53 1.02 9.91
N ILE A 46 -2.60 1.05 8.94
CA ILE A 46 -2.90 1.50 7.58
C ILE A 46 -3.97 0.61 6.93
N LYS A 47 -3.84 -0.72 7.04
CA LYS A 47 -4.83 -1.65 6.49
C LYS A 47 -6.22 -1.40 7.09
N ASN A 48 -6.32 -1.28 8.41
CA ASN A 48 -7.60 -1.05 9.09
C ASN A 48 -8.21 0.30 8.68
N SER A 49 -7.38 1.35 8.57
CA SER A 49 -7.83 2.66 8.08
C SER A 49 -8.40 2.59 6.65
N LEU A 50 -7.79 1.79 5.78
CA LEU A 50 -8.31 1.55 4.43
C LEU A 50 -9.59 0.70 4.43
N GLU A 51 -9.70 -0.30 5.31
CA GLU A 51 -10.92 -1.10 5.49
C GLU A 51 -12.08 -0.23 5.95
N GLU A 52 -11.89 0.55 7.01
CA GLU A 52 -12.88 1.52 7.50
C GLU A 52 -13.29 2.51 6.41
N PHE A 53 -12.32 3.02 5.63
CA PHE A 53 -12.64 3.89 4.50
C PHE A 53 -13.56 3.18 3.50
N MET A 54 -13.24 1.94 3.10
CA MET A 54 -14.00 1.19 2.10
C MET A 54 -15.39 0.78 2.60
N GLU A 55 -15.53 0.46 3.88
CA GLU A 55 -16.82 0.10 4.51
C GLU A 55 -17.77 1.29 4.66
N ASN A 56 -17.22 2.49 4.87
CA ASN A 56 -18.00 3.72 5.08
C ASN A 56 -18.25 4.52 3.79
N GLN A 57 -17.77 4.08 2.63
CA GLN A 57 -18.15 4.70 1.34
C GLN A 57 -19.52 4.20 0.91
N ASP A 58 -20.53 5.07 0.93
CA ASP A 58 -21.83 4.80 0.28
C ASP A 58 -21.62 4.42 -1.19
N GLU A 59 -22.33 3.38 -1.64
CA GLU A 59 -22.29 2.86 -3.02
C GLU A 59 -22.67 3.91 -4.09
N GLN A 60 -23.17 5.09 -3.67
CA GLN A 60 -23.67 6.17 -4.54
C GLN A 60 -22.62 7.26 -4.87
N ALA A 61 -21.39 7.19 -4.35
CA ALA A 61 -20.37 8.22 -4.63
C ALA A 61 -19.64 7.98 -5.96
N GLU A 62 -20.23 8.52 -7.03
CA GLU A 62 -19.85 8.45 -8.45
C GLU A 62 -18.61 9.31 -8.84
N GLU A 63 -17.57 9.38 -8.00
CA GLU A 63 -16.35 10.12 -8.35
C GLU A 63 -15.07 9.30 -8.12
N GLU A 64 -14.70 8.46 -9.08
CA GLU A 64 -13.38 7.79 -9.15
C GLU A 64 -12.19 8.75 -9.04
N LYS A 65 -12.42 10.05 -9.29
CA LYS A 65 -11.41 11.11 -9.25
C LYS A 65 -11.29 11.82 -7.90
N LYS A 66 -12.28 11.67 -7.00
CA LYS A 66 -12.24 12.32 -5.69
C LYS A 66 -11.06 11.77 -4.89
N LYS A 67 -10.25 12.68 -4.36
CA LYS A 67 -9.15 12.34 -3.44
C LYS A 67 -9.64 12.45 -2.01
N TYR A 68 -9.22 11.50 -1.20
CA TYR A 68 -9.52 11.38 0.22
C TYR A 68 -8.22 11.48 1.00
N GLU A 69 -8.29 12.19 2.12
CA GLU A 69 -7.14 12.46 2.98
C GLU A 69 -6.98 11.34 4.00
N PHE A 70 -5.85 10.66 3.97
CA PHE A 70 -5.43 9.72 5.01
C PHE A 70 -4.35 10.37 5.87
N HIS A 71 -4.59 10.40 7.18
CA HIS A 71 -3.70 11.01 8.16
C HIS A 71 -2.80 9.93 8.77
N TYR A 72 -1.57 9.86 8.29
CA TYR A 72 -0.58 8.88 8.76
C TYR A 72 0.59 9.55 9.47
N ASN A 73 1.12 8.90 10.50
CA ASN A 73 2.37 9.26 11.14
C ASN A 73 3.58 8.90 10.25
N ILE A 74 4.78 9.34 10.67
CA ILE A 74 6.00 9.13 9.88
C ILE A 74 6.34 7.63 9.72
N ASN A 75 6.12 6.82 10.75
CA ASN A 75 6.42 5.39 10.72
C ASN A 75 5.50 4.66 9.75
N GLU A 76 4.23 5.04 9.69
CA GLU A 76 3.26 4.54 8.72
C GLU A 76 3.66 4.87 7.28
N ILE A 77 4.09 6.12 7.01
CA ILE A 77 4.57 6.50 5.68
C ILE A 77 5.88 5.77 5.31
N ILE A 78 6.83 5.64 6.23
CA ILE A 78 8.06 4.86 6.02
C ILE A 78 7.73 3.40 5.71
N MET A 79 6.87 2.80 6.53
CA MET A 79 6.43 1.41 6.37
C MET A 79 5.77 1.23 5.01
N LEU A 80 4.84 2.11 4.64
CA LEU A 80 4.10 2.03 3.38
C LEU A 80 5.03 2.16 2.17
N ASN A 81 5.94 3.14 2.19
CA ASN A 81 6.90 3.35 1.11
C ASN A 81 7.84 2.14 0.94
N GLY A 82 8.38 1.62 2.04
CA GLY A 82 9.27 0.46 2.05
C GLY A 82 8.55 -0.84 1.67
N PHE A 83 7.33 -1.04 2.16
CA PHE A 83 6.48 -2.16 1.79
C PHE A 83 6.22 -2.16 0.29
N ILE A 84 5.69 -1.07 -0.27
CA ILE A 84 5.38 -1.00 -1.70
C ILE A 84 6.64 -1.18 -2.55
N GLY A 85 7.76 -0.53 -2.17
CA GLY A 85 9.01 -0.65 -2.91
C GLY A 85 9.53 -2.09 -2.97
N SER A 86 9.53 -2.79 -1.84
CA SER A 86 9.98 -4.19 -1.80
C SER A 86 8.97 -5.18 -2.37
N TYR A 87 7.68 -4.86 -2.30
CA TYR A 87 6.60 -5.73 -2.78
C TYR A 87 6.46 -5.69 -4.30
N THR A 88 6.46 -4.50 -4.90
CA THR A 88 6.33 -4.33 -6.36
C THR A 88 7.43 -5.07 -7.12
N GLU A 89 8.68 -5.01 -6.66
CA GLU A 89 9.79 -5.77 -7.24
C GLU A 89 9.54 -7.30 -7.19
N LYS A 90 9.03 -7.80 -6.06
CA LYS A 90 8.68 -9.22 -5.92
C LYS A 90 7.49 -9.61 -6.79
N LEU A 91 6.49 -8.73 -6.87
CA LEU A 91 5.28 -8.95 -7.65
C LEU A 91 5.63 -9.07 -9.14
N GLU A 92 6.42 -8.13 -9.68
CA GLU A 92 6.87 -8.15 -11.07
C GLU A 92 7.66 -9.43 -11.41
N LYS A 93 8.60 -9.82 -10.53
CA LYS A 93 9.36 -11.07 -10.70
C LYS A 93 8.45 -12.30 -10.68
N THR A 94 7.45 -12.30 -9.80
CA THR A 94 6.52 -13.43 -9.67
C THR A 94 5.61 -13.55 -10.89
N LEU A 95 5.04 -12.43 -11.35
CA LEU A 95 4.18 -12.40 -12.53
C LEU A 95 4.95 -12.77 -13.80
N SER A 96 6.18 -12.24 -13.96
CA SER A 96 7.05 -12.60 -15.09
C SER A 96 7.44 -14.08 -15.08
N ALA A 97 7.57 -14.69 -13.90
CA ALA A 97 7.87 -16.11 -13.78
C ALA A 97 6.63 -16.99 -14.03
N ALA A 98 5.43 -16.48 -13.74
CA ALA A 98 4.16 -17.16 -13.98
C ALA A 98 3.71 -17.06 -15.45
N GLY A 99 4.23 -16.09 -16.22
CA GLY A 99 3.93 -15.90 -17.62
C GLY A 99 4.20 -14.48 -18.09
N GLN A 100 3.40 -14.00 -19.04
CA GLN A 100 3.45 -12.63 -19.49
C GLN A 100 2.63 -11.74 -18.53
N ILE A 101 3.23 -10.62 -18.10
CA ILE A 101 2.51 -9.55 -17.38
C ILE A 101 1.47 -8.96 -18.35
N VAL A 102 0.19 -9.08 -17.98
CA VAL A 102 -0.91 -8.50 -18.78
C VAL A 102 -1.13 -7.03 -18.43
N GLU A 103 -1.98 -6.36 -19.19
CA GLU A 103 -2.24 -4.93 -19.01
C GLU A 103 -2.81 -4.62 -17.62
N GLU A 104 -3.70 -5.46 -17.11
CA GLU A 104 -4.31 -5.34 -15.78
C GLU A 104 -3.27 -5.44 -14.66
N ASP A 105 -2.31 -6.34 -14.78
CA ASP A 105 -1.20 -6.47 -13.82
C ASP A 105 -0.37 -5.19 -13.80
N ARG A 106 -0.06 -4.65 -14.99
CA ARG A 106 0.71 -3.41 -15.12
C ARG A 106 -0.03 -2.23 -14.48
N LYS A 107 -1.34 -2.11 -14.70
CA LYS A 107 -2.18 -1.06 -14.07
C LYS A 107 -2.11 -1.11 -12.54
N GLN A 108 -2.13 -2.30 -11.94
CA GLN A 108 -2.02 -2.45 -10.48
C GLN A 108 -0.62 -2.08 -9.98
N ILE A 109 0.43 -2.52 -10.67
CA ILE A 109 1.82 -2.17 -10.34
C ILE A 109 2.03 -0.66 -10.44
N ASP A 110 1.59 -0.01 -11.52
CA ASP A 110 1.74 1.42 -11.72
C ASP A 110 0.95 2.24 -10.69
N CYS A 111 -0.23 1.74 -10.28
CA CYS A 111 -0.99 2.31 -9.17
C CYS A 111 -0.18 2.27 -7.87
N LEU A 112 0.39 1.12 -7.50
CA LEU A 112 1.24 0.98 -6.33
C LEU A 112 2.48 1.89 -6.41
N LEU A 113 3.16 1.94 -7.56
CA LEU A 113 4.32 2.81 -7.77
C LEU A 113 3.97 4.30 -7.66
N THR A 114 2.78 4.70 -8.09
CA THR A 114 2.28 6.07 -7.91
C THR A 114 2.10 6.40 -6.43
N ILE A 115 1.55 5.47 -5.64
CA ILE A 115 1.43 5.63 -4.18
C ILE A 115 2.83 5.69 -3.52
N LYS A 116 3.78 4.87 -4.00
CA LYS A 116 5.17 4.90 -3.55
C LYS A 116 5.83 6.26 -3.81
N ASP A 117 5.64 6.84 -5.00
CA ASP A 117 6.17 8.18 -5.31
C ASP A 117 5.60 9.25 -4.37
N ARG A 118 4.28 9.23 -4.14
CA ARG A 118 3.62 10.17 -3.20
C ARG A 118 4.14 10.03 -1.77
N THR A 119 4.26 8.80 -1.27
CA THR A 119 4.81 8.55 0.07
C THR A 119 6.29 8.95 0.15
N GLY A 120 7.07 8.75 -0.90
CA GLY A 120 8.46 9.20 -0.98
C GLY A 120 8.59 10.71 -0.93
N LYS A 121 7.71 11.45 -1.62
CA LYS A 121 7.65 12.92 -1.54
C LYS A 121 7.33 13.41 -0.13
N LEU A 122 6.41 12.75 0.56
CA LEU A 122 6.08 13.08 1.95
C LEU A 122 7.31 12.93 2.87
N LEU A 123 8.13 11.89 2.69
CA LEU A 123 9.32 11.66 3.53
C LEU A 123 10.46 12.66 3.30
N ASN A 124 10.48 13.34 2.15
CA ASN A 124 11.51 14.32 1.78
C ASN A 124 11.03 15.78 1.91
N ALA A 125 9.80 15.98 2.39
CA ALA A 125 9.21 17.30 2.64
C ALA A 125 9.51 17.77 4.07
#